data_AF-A0A358C566-F1
#
_entry.id   AF-A0A358C566-F1
#
_cell.length_a   1.000
_cell.length_b   1.000
_cell.length_c   1.000
_cell.angle_alpha   90.00
_cell.angle_beta   90.00
_cell.angle_gamma   90.00
#
_symmetry.space_group_name_H-M   'P 1'
#
loop_
_entity.id
_entity.type
_entity.pdbx_description
1 polymer ?
#
loop_
_entity_poly.entity_id
_entity_poly.type
_entity_poly.pdbx_seq_one_letter_code
_entity_poly.pdbx_strand_id
1 'polypeptide(L)' 'MPIFNLSCKVTVSAYTEVEAATLEEAIAEAGSRDVAIGGLHTGNEPDEVWIIDDADGCPEDIHSA' A
#
# COMPACT_ATOMS: atom_id res chain seq x y z
N MET A 1 -29.86 -8.12 15.77
CA MET A 1 -28.60 -8.02 16.53
C MET A 1 -27.96 -6.67 16.22
N PRO A 2 -27.22 -6.04 17.16
CA PRO A 2 -26.53 -4.78 16.90
C PRO A 2 -25.35 -4.96 15.92
N ILE A 3 -25.08 -3.93 15.11
CA ILE A 3 -23.95 -3.86 14.18
C ILE A 3 -22.97 -2.81 14.74
N PHE A 4 -21.68 -3.12 14.77
CA PHE A 4 -20.63 -2.24 15.25
C PHE A 4 -19.59 -2.02 14.15
N ASN A 5 -19.11 -0.79 14.02
CA ASN A 5 -18.01 -0.46 13.11
C ASN A 5 -16.72 -0.38 13.91
N LEU A 6 -15.68 -1.09 13.46
CA LEU A 6 -14.38 -1.14 14.11
C LEU A 6 -13.28 -0.77 13.11
N SER A 7 -12.26 -0.06 13.59
CA SER A 7 -11.05 0.31 12.87
C SER A 7 -9.86 -0.44 13.47
N CYS A 8 -8.88 -0.79 12.64
CA CYS A 8 -7.64 -1.45 13.04
C CYS A 8 -6.50 -1.06 12.09
N LYS A 9 -5.26 -1.41 12.46
CA LYS A 9 -4.11 -1.38 11.56
C LYS A 9 -3.84 -2.79 11.06
N VAL A 10 -3.34 -2.91 9.84
CA VAL A 10 -2.87 -4.18 9.29
C VAL A 10 -1.60 -3.95 8.48
N THR A 11 -0.62 -4.82 8.67
CA THR A 11 0.59 -4.83 7.83
C THR A 11 0.26 -5.48 6.50
N VAL A 12 0.73 -4.87 5.41
CA VAL A 12 0.52 -5.36 4.05
C VAL A 12 1.86 -5.50 3.33
N SER A 13 1.93 -6.47 2.43
CA SER A 13 3.01 -6.59 1.45
C SER A 13 2.63 -5.79 0.20
N ALA A 14 3.60 -5.07 -0.36
CA ALA A 14 3.37 -4.22 -1.53
C ALA A 14 4.57 -4.31 -2.51
N TYR A 15 4.30 -4.05 -3.78
CA TYR A 15 5.34 -3.96 -4.82
C TYR A 15 5.18 -2.68 -5.65
N THR A 16 6.25 -2.29 -6.35
CA THR A 16 6.25 -1.21 -7.33
C THR A 16 7.26 -1.53 -8.43
N GLU A 17 7.06 -1.00 -9.63
CA GLU A 17 7.97 -1.18 -10.77
C GLU A 17 8.68 0.14 -11.06
N VAL A 18 10.02 0.12 -11.08
CA VAL A 18 10.87 1.29 -11.29
C VAL A 18 11.83 1.02 -12.43
N GLU A 19 11.91 1.92 -13.40
CA GLU A 19 12.91 1.88 -14.46
C GLU A 19 14.11 2.76 -14.09
N ALA A 20 15.27 2.15 -13.83
CA ALA A 20 16.50 2.88 -13.49
C ALA A 20 17.75 2.17 -14.04
N ALA A 21 18.87 2.91 -14.14
CA ALA A 21 20.12 2.36 -14.65
C ALA A 21 20.87 1.50 -13.60
N THR A 22 20.59 1.72 -12.31
CA THR A 22 21.19 0.97 -11.20
C THR A 22 20.17 0.61 -10.12
N LEU A 23 20.48 -0.40 -9.32
CA LEU A 23 19.64 -0.80 -8.18
C LEU A 23 19.57 0.29 -7.10
N GLU A 24 20.66 1.02 -6.86
CA GLU A 24 20.67 2.13 -5.89
C GLU A 24 19.72 3.25 -6.31
N GLU A 25 19.70 3.61 -7.59
CA GLU A 25 18.73 4.58 -8.13
C GLU A 25 17.30 4.06 -8.02
N ALA A 26 17.06 2.78 -8.37
CA ALA A 26 15.73 2.18 -8.27
C ALA A 26 15.18 2.20 -6.83
N ILE A 27 16.02 1.89 -5.83
CA ILE A 27 15.64 1.92 -4.41
C ILE A 27 15.37 3.36 -3.95
N ALA A 28 16.19 4.33 -4.36
CA ALA A 28 16.00 5.72 -4.00
C ALA A 28 14.68 6.29 -4.56
N GLU A 29 14.37 5.96 -5.81
CA GLU A 29 13.11 6.37 -6.44
C GLU A 29 11.91 5.69 -5.78
N ALA A 30 11.96 4.36 -5.58
CA ALA A 30 10.89 3.61 -4.89
C ALA A 30 10.61 4.15 -3.49
N GLY A 31 11.63 4.58 -2.75
CA GLY A 31 11.51 5.15 -1.41
C GLY A 31 10.82 6.52 -1.36
N SER A 32 10.68 7.20 -2.49
CA SER A 32 9.96 8.49 -2.60
C SER A 32 8.49 8.34 -3.00
N ARG A 33 8.05 7.13 -3.39
CA ARG A 33 6.69 6.86 -3.87
C ARG A 33 5.70 6.68 -2.73
N ASP A 34 4.50 7.20 -2.93
CA ASP A 34 3.40 7.01 -2.00
C ASP A 34 2.85 5.58 -2.06
N VAL A 35 2.27 5.13 -0.94
CA VAL A 35 1.55 3.85 -0.87
C VAL A 35 0.07 4.08 -1.14
N ALA A 36 -0.44 3.50 -2.22
CA ALA A 36 -1.84 3.59 -2.59
C ALA A 36 -2.57 2.28 -2.27
N ILE A 37 -3.73 2.37 -1.63
CA ILE A 37 -4.60 1.22 -1.43
C ILE A 37 -5.31 0.93 -2.74
N GLY A 38 -4.89 -0.15 -3.42
CA GLY A 38 -5.47 -0.60 -4.68
C GLY A 38 -6.97 -0.88 -4.55
N GLY A 39 -7.79 -0.19 -5.34
CA GLY A 39 -9.24 -0.42 -5.34
C GLY A 39 -10.02 0.35 -6.39
N LEU A 40 -9.58 1.54 -6.78
CA LEU A 40 -10.17 2.29 -7.88
C LEU A 40 -9.04 2.94 -8.65
N HIS A 41 -8.77 2.45 -9.87
CA HIS A 41 -7.97 3.14 -10.87
C HIS A 41 -8.59 4.52 -11.10
N THR A 42 -8.17 5.51 -10.30
CA THR A 42 -8.21 6.91 -10.74
C THR A 42 -7.11 6.99 -11.78
N GLY A 43 -7.46 7.36 -13.01
CA GLY A 43 -6.57 7.30 -14.18
C GLY A 43 -5.39 8.27 -14.16
N ASN A 44 -4.72 8.41 -13.01
CA ASN A 44 -3.36 8.92 -12.92
C ASN A 44 -2.42 7.73 -13.06
N GLU A 45 -1.34 7.95 -13.78
CA GLU A 45 -0.40 6.97 -14.31
C GLU A 45 -0.07 5.83 -13.31
N PRO A 46 -0.15 4.55 -13.74
CA PRO A 46 0.13 3.39 -12.90
C PRO A 46 1.59 3.30 -12.43
N ASP A 47 2.45 4.23 -12.84
CA ASP A 47 3.90 4.05 -12.84
C ASP A 47 4.62 4.58 -11.59
N GLU A 48 3.92 5.22 -10.63
CA GLU A 48 4.59 5.92 -9.51
C GLU A 48 4.01 5.65 -8.10
N VAL A 49 3.39 4.48 -7.87
CA VAL A 49 2.85 4.13 -6.54
C VAL A 49 3.25 2.72 -6.10
N TRP A 50 3.23 2.49 -4.78
CA TRP A 50 3.23 1.13 -4.24
C TRP A 50 1.83 0.54 -4.33
N ILE A 51 1.76 -0.67 -4.88
CA ILE A 51 0.54 -1.46 -5.04
C ILE A 51 0.54 -2.51 -3.94
N ILE A 52 -0.52 -2.53 -3.14
CA ILE A 52 -0.73 -3.59 -2.13
C ILE A 52 -0.97 -4.92 -2.83
N ASP A 53 -0.10 -5.89 -2.57
CA ASP A 53 -0.12 -7.24 -3.13
C ASP A 53 -0.93 -8.18 -2.24
N ASP A 54 -0.66 -8.14 -0.93
CA ASP A 54 -1.32 -9.01 0.04
C ASP A 54 -1.45 -8.34 1.42
N ALA A 55 -2.49 -8.74 2.14
CA ALA A 55 -2.72 -8.39 3.54
C ALA A 55 -2.27 -9.54 4.44
N ASP A 56 -0.95 -9.75 4.51
CA ASP A 56 -0.33 -10.84 5.28
C ASP A 56 -0.36 -10.62 6.80
N GLY A 57 -0.58 -9.38 7.23
CA GLY A 57 -0.63 -9.01 8.63
C GLY A 57 -1.92 -9.41 9.34
N CYS A 58 -1.84 -9.55 10.65
CA CYS A 58 -3.03 -9.64 11.49
C CYS A 58 -3.53 -8.23 11.86
N PRO A 59 -4.84 -8.04 12.10
CA PRO A 59 -5.38 -6.80 12.65
C PRO A 59 -4.77 -6.47 14.03
N GLU A 60 -4.25 -5.26 14.16
CA GLU A 60 -3.67 -4.70 15.39
C GLU A 60 -4.40 -3.39 15.76
N ASP A 61 -4.31 -2.98 17.03
CA ASP A 61 -4.92 -1.73 17.53
C ASP A 61 -6.43 -1.59 17.23
N ILE A 62 -7.24 -2.64 17.45
CA ILE A 62 -8.68 -2.64 17.14
C ILE A 62 -9.46 -1.71 18.08
N HIS A 63 -10.25 -0.78 17.53
CA HIS A 63 -11.09 0.16 18.28
C HIS A 63 -12.39 0.49 17.52
N SER A 64 -13.37 1.09 18.17
CA SER A 64 -14.58 1.57 17.48
C SER A 64 -14.24 2.66 16.46
N ALA A 65 -14.78 2.53 15.25
CA ALA A 65 -14.61 3.48 14.15
C ALA A 65 -15.34 4.81 14.39
#